data_AF-A0A9E5IFW6-F1
#
_entry.id   AF-A0A9E5IFW6-F1
#
_cell.length_a   1.000
_cell.length_b   1.000
_cell.length_c   1.000
_cell.angle_alpha   90.00
_cell.angle_beta   90.00
_cell.angle_gamma   90.00
#
_symmetry.space_group_name_H-M   'P 1'
#
loop_
_entity.id
_entity.type
_entity.pdbx_description
1 polymer ?
#
loop_
_entity_poly.entity_id
_entity_poly.type
_entity_poly.pdbx_seq_one_letter_code
_entity_poly.pdbx_strand_id
1 'polypeptide(L)'
;ESTGRFTKASDAGKHLVGGAKKVVISAPATDEDVTLVLGVNDKAYDASKHTIISNASCTTNCLAPMAKVLHENFGIVRGFMTTVHAYTNDQVILDFPHKDLRRARAAATNIIPTSTGAAKAIGLVLPELKGKLDGYALRVPVPTGSITDLTVEVSKETSAAEVNAAMKAAAEGALKGILKYTEDPIVSTDIVTDAHSCIFDGGITKVIGNQVKVAGWYDNEWGYSNRLVDLMTFIGKSL
;
A
#
# COMPACT_ATOMS: atom_id res chain seq x y z
N GLU A 1 6.55 -3.29 -16.28
CA GLU A 1 6.96 -1.88 -16.46
C GLU A 1 7.37 -1.30 -15.12
N SER A 2 8.66 -1.05 -14.93
CA SER A 2 9.25 -0.58 -13.67
C SER A 2 10.27 0.55 -13.85
N THR A 3 10.28 1.22 -15.01
CA THR A 3 11.17 2.37 -15.26
C THR A 3 10.73 3.63 -14.51
N GLY A 4 9.46 3.67 -14.05
CA GLY A 4 8.83 4.85 -13.49
C GLY A 4 8.43 5.93 -14.52
N ARG A 5 8.73 5.71 -15.81
CA ARG A 5 8.43 6.68 -16.90
C ARG A 5 7.14 6.38 -17.63
N PHE A 6 6.76 5.11 -17.76
CA PHE A 6 5.58 4.67 -18.52
C PHE A 6 4.43 4.27 -17.59
N THR A 7 3.97 5.21 -16.76
CA THR A 7 2.85 4.97 -15.81
C THR A 7 1.47 5.25 -16.41
N LYS A 8 1.40 5.87 -17.60
CA LYS A 8 0.14 6.02 -18.36
C LYS A 8 -0.09 4.77 -19.20
N ALA A 9 -1.33 4.30 -19.30
CA ALA A 9 -1.65 3.09 -20.05
C ALA A 9 -1.23 3.16 -21.52
N SER A 10 -1.41 4.31 -22.19
CA SER A 10 -0.97 4.52 -23.57
C SER A 10 0.54 4.38 -23.76
N ASP A 11 1.33 4.80 -22.77
CA ASP A 11 2.79 4.65 -22.80
C ASP A 11 3.21 3.21 -22.50
N ALA A 12 2.61 2.58 -21.49
CA ALA A 12 2.84 1.18 -21.15
C ALA A 12 2.42 0.22 -22.28
N GLY A 13 1.40 0.59 -23.06
CA GLY A 13 0.91 -0.16 -24.21
C GLY A 13 1.94 -0.35 -25.33
N LYS A 14 3.04 0.44 -25.35
CA LYS A 14 4.16 0.23 -26.28
C LYS A 14 4.81 -1.15 -26.12
N HIS A 15 4.76 -1.75 -24.92
CA HIS A 15 5.22 -3.12 -24.71
C HIS A 15 4.36 -4.16 -25.45
N LEU A 16 3.07 -3.89 -25.63
CA LEU A 16 2.16 -4.76 -26.39
C LEU A 16 2.50 -4.74 -27.89
N VAL A 17 2.84 -3.56 -28.42
CA VAL A 17 3.36 -3.42 -29.79
C VAL A 17 4.67 -4.20 -29.96
N GLY A 18 5.49 -4.26 -28.90
CA GLY A 18 6.70 -5.09 -28.83
C GLY A 18 6.46 -6.60 -28.69
N GLY A 19 5.21 -7.06 -28.63
CA GLY A 19 4.84 -8.48 -28.59
C GLY A 19 4.50 -9.03 -27.20
N ALA A 20 4.51 -8.21 -26.14
CA ALA A 20 4.04 -8.65 -24.84
C ALA A 20 2.52 -8.91 -24.86
N LYS A 21 2.06 -9.97 -24.18
CA LYS A 21 0.61 -10.28 -24.07
C LYS A 21 -0.12 -9.43 -23.01
N LYS A 22 0.57 -9.09 -21.93
CA LYS A 22 0.05 -8.32 -20.78
C LYS A 22 1.17 -7.43 -20.25
N VAL A 23 0.80 -6.32 -19.62
CA VAL A 23 1.73 -5.38 -18.97
C VAL A 23 1.29 -5.14 -17.54
N VAL A 24 2.21 -5.37 -16.60
CA VAL A 24 2.03 -5.00 -15.19
C VAL A 24 2.90 -3.79 -14.87
N ILE A 25 2.28 -2.69 -14.44
CA ILE A 25 2.94 -1.45 -14.02
C ILE A 25 3.23 -1.55 -12.52
N SER A 26 4.50 -1.35 -12.14
CA SER A 26 4.97 -1.43 -10.76
C SER A 26 4.85 -0.09 -9.99
N ALA A 27 3.79 0.66 -10.27
CA ALA A 27 3.47 1.94 -9.67
C ALA A 27 1.98 2.27 -9.90
N PRO A 28 1.39 3.23 -9.15
CA PRO A 28 0.10 3.80 -9.50
C PRO A 28 0.10 4.29 -10.95
N ALA A 29 -0.88 3.86 -11.72
CA ALA A 29 -0.99 4.16 -13.12
C ALA A 29 -2.08 5.22 -13.39
N THR A 30 -2.22 5.59 -14.67
CA THR A 30 -3.31 6.43 -15.13
C THR A 30 -3.92 5.79 -16.38
N ASP A 31 -5.24 5.73 -16.40
CA ASP A 31 -6.05 5.12 -17.46
C ASP A 31 -5.73 3.63 -17.70
N GLU A 32 -5.17 2.94 -16.72
CA GLU A 32 -4.99 1.49 -16.75
C GLU A 32 -6.34 0.76 -16.68
N ASP A 33 -6.37 -0.48 -17.16
CA ASP A 33 -7.61 -1.27 -17.21
C ASP A 33 -8.10 -1.60 -15.80
N VAL A 34 -7.18 -1.93 -14.90
CA VAL A 34 -7.47 -2.23 -13.49
C VAL A 34 -6.24 -2.00 -12.61
N THR A 35 -6.48 -1.46 -11.42
CA THR A 35 -5.52 -1.50 -10.31
C THR A 35 -5.87 -2.68 -9.41
N LEU A 36 -4.89 -3.55 -9.14
CA LEU A 36 -5.05 -4.74 -8.30
C LEU A 36 -4.14 -4.69 -7.08
N VAL A 37 -4.68 -5.12 -5.94
CA VAL A 37 -3.95 -5.50 -4.74
C VAL A 37 -4.39 -6.92 -4.38
N LEU A 38 -3.46 -7.86 -4.44
CA LEU A 38 -3.75 -9.27 -4.17
C LEU A 38 -4.21 -9.48 -2.72
N GLY A 39 -5.16 -10.38 -2.54
CA GLY A 39 -5.91 -10.61 -1.30
C GLY A 39 -7.03 -9.60 -1.03
N VAL A 40 -7.08 -8.48 -1.77
CA VAL A 40 -8.06 -7.41 -1.55
C VAL A 40 -9.15 -7.42 -2.63
N ASN A 41 -8.76 -7.26 -3.89
CA ASN A 41 -9.68 -7.11 -5.02
C ASN A 41 -9.35 -8.01 -6.21
N ASP A 42 -8.73 -9.17 -5.97
CA ASP A 42 -8.29 -10.14 -6.99
C ASP A 42 -9.38 -10.48 -8.01
N LYS A 43 -10.62 -10.56 -7.52
CA LYS A 43 -11.83 -10.87 -8.31
C LYS A 43 -12.18 -9.80 -9.34
N ALA A 44 -11.61 -8.60 -9.26
CA ALA A 44 -11.79 -7.55 -10.24
C ALA A 44 -11.04 -7.85 -11.55
N TYR A 45 -10.09 -8.79 -11.56
CA TYR A 45 -9.36 -9.13 -12.77
C TYR A 45 -10.23 -9.91 -13.78
N ASP A 46 -10.37 -9.36 -14.99
CA ASP A 46 -11.00 -10.01 -16.14
C ASP A 46 -9.95 -10.21 -17.24
N ALA A 47 -9.49 -11.45 -17.45
CA ALA A 47 -8.43 -11.76 -18.41
C ALA A 47 -8.78 -11.38 -19.87
N SER A 48 -10.07 -11.35 -20.20
CA SER A 48 -10.56 -11.00 -21.54
C SER A 48 -10.52 -9.49 -21.82
N LYS A 49 -10.54 -8.66 -20.77
CA LYS A 49 -10.59 -7.19 -20.89
C LYS A 49 -9.30 -6.53 -20.44
N HIS A 50 -8.68 -7.02 -19.38
CA HIS A 50 -7.58 -6.33 -18.71
C HIS A 50 -6.23 -6.78 -19.23
N THR A 51 -5.51 -5.86 -19.85
CA THR A 51 -4.24 -6.07 -20.52
C THR A 51 -3.11 -5.23 -19.92
N ILE A 52 -3.42 -4.01 -19.49
CA ILE A 52 -2.52 -3.10 -18.79
C ILE A 52 -3.03 -2.95 -17.36
N ILE A 53 -2.28 -3.50 -16.41
CA ILE A 53 -2.67 -3.63 -15.01
C ILE A 53 -1.68 -2.85 -14.14
N SER A 54 -2.17 -2.16 -13.11
CA SER A 54 -1.31 -1.60 -12.06
C SER A 54 -1.30 -2.48 -10.82
N ASN A 55 -0.11 -2.68 -10.23
CA ASN A 55 0.04 -3.29 -8.91
C ASN A 55 -0.07 -2.24 -7.77
N ALA A 56 -0.66 -1.08 -8.05
CA ALA A 56 -0.72 0.07 -7.15
C ALA A 56 0.67 0.51 -6.64
N SER A 57 0.75 1.02 -5.40
CA SER A 57 2.00 1.38 -4.71
C SER A 57 2.30 0.44 -3.55
N CYS A 58 3.53 0.47 -3.03
CA CYS A 58 3.91 -0.21 -1.79
C CYS A 58 3.02 0.20 -0.60
N THR A 59 2.78 1.50 -0.41
CA THR A 59 1.88 1.98 0.65
C THR A 59 0.44 1.55 0.44
N THR A 60 -0.07 1.49 -0.79
CA THR A 60 -1.42 0.96 -1.07
C THR A 60 -1.51 -0.53 -0.72
N ASN A 61 -0.48 -1.32 -1.06
CA ASN A 61 -0.40 -2.73 -0.71
C ASN A 61 -0.34 -2.96 0.81
N CYS A 62 0.23 -2.04 1.58
CA CYS A 62 0.18 -2.06 3.04
C CYS A 62 -1.19 -1.64 3.61
N LEU A 63 -1.76 -0.55 3.07
CA LEU A 63 -2.98 0.07 3.59
C LEU A 63 -4.24 -0.74 3.27
N ALA A 64 -4.35 -1.29 2.06
CA ALA A 64 -5.57 -1.92 1.59
C ALA A 64 -5.97 -3.18 2.39
N PRO A 65 -5.06 -4.09 2.79
CA PRO A 65 -5.38 -5.19 3.70
C PRO A 65 -5.95 -4.72 5.04
N MET A 66 -5.34 -3.71 5.67
CA MET A 66 -5.84 -3.17 6.93
C MET A 66 -7.23 -2.52 6.76
N ALA A 67 -7.39 -1.71 5.72
CA ALA A 67 -8.66 -1.04 5.43
C ALA A 67 -9.77 -2.04 5.13
N LYS A 68 -9.49 -3.12 4.40
CA LYS A 68 -10.42 -4.22 4.13
C LYS A 68 -10.91 -4.86 5.43
N VAL A 69 -10.00 -5.29 6.30
CA VAL A 69 -10.35 -5.94 7.57
C VAL A 69 -11.17 -5.01 8.45
N LEU A 70 -10.76 -3.75 8.58
CA LEU A 70 -11.50 -2.76 9.36
C LEU A 70 -12.89 -2.49 8.78
N HIS A 71 -13.01 -2.36 7.46
CA HIS A 71 -14.28 -2.05 6.82
C HIS A 71 -15.26 -3.22 6.92
N GLU A 72 -14.83 -4.45 6.67
CA GLU A 72 -15.69 -5.64 6.71
C GLU A 72 -16.19 -5.96 8.13
N ASN A 73 -15.40 -5.67 9.17
CA ASN A 73 -15.75 -5.98 10.56
C ASN A 73 -16.42 -4.83 11.31
N PHE A 74 -16.02 -3.59 11.01
CA PHE A 74 -16.39 -2.40 11.79
C PHE A 74 -17.00 -1.27 10.95
N GLY A 75 -16.91 -1.32 9.63
CA GLY A 75 -17.50 -0.32 8.74
C GLY A 75 -16.83 1.05 8.84
N ILE A 76 -15.76 1.28 8.06
CA ILE A 76 -15.12 2.60 7.95
C ILE A 76 -16.10 3.65 7.41
N VAL A 77 -16.28 4.73 8.18
CA VAL A 77 -17.05 5.93 7.82
C VAL A 77 -16.15 6.92 7.07
N ARG A 78 -15.00 7.24 7.66
CA ARG A 78 -13.97 8.13 7.10
C ARG A 78 -12.67 7.99 7.88
N GLY A 79 -11.56 8.50 7.35
CA GLY A 79 -10.31 8.52 8.09
C GLY A 79 -9.16 9.17 7.35
N PHE A 80 -8.04 9.27 8.05
CA PHE A 80 -6.79 9.75 7.53
C PHE A 80 -5.69 8.73 7.72
N MET A 81 -4.72 8.73 6.82
CA MET A 81 -3.50 7.96 6.97
C MET A 81 -2.26 8.82 6.84
N THR A 82 -1.24 8.45 7.60
CA THR A 82 0.11 8.97 7.44
C THR A 82 1.02 7.77 7.19
N THR A 83 1.87 7.83 6.18
CA THR A 83 2.99 6.88 6.10
C THR A 83 4.28 7.55 6.51
N VAL A 84 4.95 6.98 7.52
CA VAL A 84 6.34 7.31 7.84
C VAL A 84 7.18 6.38 6.97
N HIS A 85 7.80 6.95 5.95
CA HIS A 85 8.33 6.20 4.82
C HIS A 85 9.83 6.42 4.70
N ALA A 86 10.56 5.34 4.44
CA ALA A 86 11.95 5.41 4.02
C ALA A 86 12.15 6.40 2.84
N TYR A 87 13.30 7.05 2.76
CA TYR A 87 13.63 7.83 1.56
C TYR A 87 13.83 6.87 0.37
N THR A 88 13.66 7.37 -0.85
CA THR A 88 13.82 6.60 -2.09
C THR A 88 14.74 7.35 -3.06
N ASN A 89 14.98 6.74 -4.23
CA ASN A 89 15.76 7.35 -5.32
C ASN A 89 15.16 8.65 -5.89
N ASP A 90 13.94 9.03 -5.50
CA ASP A 90 13.33 10.32 -5.87
C ASP A 90 13.80 11.47 -4.96
N GLN A 91 14.31 11.18 -3.76
CA GLN A 91 14.90 12.21 -2.89
C GLN A 91 16.38 12.44 -3.20
N VAL A 92 16.90 13.60 -2.78
CA VAL A 92 18.24 14.07 -3.11
C VAL A 92 19.19 13.93 -1.92
N ILE A 93 20.47 13.65 -2.19
CA ILE A 93 21.49 13.45 -1.14
C ILE A 93 21.76 14.75 -0.38
N LEU A 94 22.01 15.83 -1.12
CA LEU A 94 22.13 17.20 -0.63
C LEU A 94 21.02 18.05 -1.25
N ASP A 95 20.83 19.25 -0.73
CA ASP A 95 19.84 20.19 -1.28
C ASP A 95 20.07 20.38 -2.80
N PHE A 96 19.06 20.07 -3.62
CA PHE A 96 19.17 20.01 -5.08
C PHE A 96 17.83 20.30 -5.76
N PRO A 97 17.79 20.86 -6.99
CA PRO A 97 16.53 21.18 -7.67
C PRO A 97 15.59 19.98 -7.80
N HIS A 98 14.33 20.18 -7.37
CA HIS A 98 13.27 19.20 -7.47
C HIS A 98 11.91 19.89 -7.62
N LYS A 99 10.95 19.27 -8.33
CA LYS A 99 9.62 19.83 -8.58
C LYS A 99 8.77 20.01 -7.31
N ASP A 100 8.95 19.12 -6.35
CA ASP A 100 8.47 19.25 -4.98
C ASP A 100 9.60 19.84 -4.14
N LEU A 101 9.45 21.10 -3.73
CA LEU A 101 10.47 21.87 -3.00
C LEU A 101 10.80 21.27 -1.63
N ARG A 102 9.91 20.47 -1.03
CA ARG A 102 10.24 19.76 0.22
C ARG A 102 11.19 18.61 -0.05
N ARG A 103 11.00 17.88 -1.15
CA ARG A 103 11.90 16.80 -1.62
C ARG A 103 13.20 17.31 -2.23
N ALA A 104 13.33 18.61 -2.44
CA ALA A 104 14.59 19.26 -2.81
C ALA A 104 15.61 19.31 -1.67
N ARG A 105 15.23 18.92 -0.44
CA ARG A 105 16.09 18.96 0.75
C ARG A 105 16.80 17.62 0.99
N ALA A 106 17.98 17.67 1.58
CA ALA A 106 18.81 16.50 1.89
C ALA A 106 18.03 15.39 2.64
N ALA A 107 17.90 14.21 2.02
CA ALA A 107 17.02 13.14 2.48
C ALA A 107 17.44 12.53 3.83
N ALA A 108 18.73 12.28 4.00
CA ALA A 108 19.28 11.54 5.15
C ALA A 108 19.40 12.38 6.44
N THR A 109 18.94 13.64 6.43
CA THR A 109 19.03 14.54 7.58
C THR A 109 17.72 15.31 7.84
N ASN A 110 16.63 14.98 7.14
CA ASN A 110 15.35 15.66 7.27
C ASN A 110 14.18 14.68 7.42
N ILE A 111 13.13 15.15 8.11
CA ILE A 111 11.78 14.61 7.96
C ILE A 111 11.08 15.46 6.91
N ILE A 112 10.74 14.87 5.76
CA ILE A 112 10.23 15.60 4.59
C ILE A 112 8.75 15.26 4.38
N PRO A 113 7.81 16.19 4.68
CA PRO A 113 6.40 15.96 4.41
C PRO A 113 6.11 16.03 2.91
N THR A 114 5.30 15.13 2.38
CA THR A 114 4.92 15.12 0.95
C THR A 114 3.56 14.46 0.74
N SER A 115 2.97 14.66 -0.43
CA SER A 115 1.71 14.01 -0.78
C SER A 115 1.90 12.51 -1.03
N THR A 116 0.83 11.74 -0.82
CA THR A 116 0.74 10.33 -1.20
C THR A 116 -0.53 10.08 -1.99
N GLY A 117 -0.44 9.24 -3.01
CA GLY A 117 -1.61 8.76 -3.76
C GLY A 117 -2.28 7.55 -3.09
N ALA A 118 -1.67 6.98 -2.04
CA ALA A 118 -2.08 5.67 -1.52
C ALA A 118 -3.51 5.65 -0.99
N ALA A 119 -3.90 6.65 -0.19
CA ALA A 119 -5.25 6.77 0.35
C ALA A 119 -6.30 6.96 -0.77
N LYS A 120 -5.98 7.77 -1.78
CA LYS A 120 -6.86 7.97 -2.95
C LYS A 120 -7.01 6.69 -3.78
N ALA A 121 -5.93 5.93 -3.92
CA ALA A 121 -5.93 4.64 -4.62
C ALA A 121 -6.76 3.56 -3.90
N ILE A 122 -7.07 3.73 -2.60
CA ILE A 122 -7.99 2.81 -1.91
C ILE A 122 -9.36 2.78 -2.57
N GLY A 123 -9.87 3.91 -3.07
CA GLY A 123 -11.14 3.92 -3.79
C GLY A 123 -11.15 3.13 -5.12
N LEU A 124 -9.98 2.76 -5.65
CA LEU A 124 -9.86 1.91 -6.84
C LEU A 124 -9.90 0.42 -6.49
N VAL A 125 -9.41 0.04 -5.30
CA VAL A 125 -9.31 -1.36 -4.86
C VAL A 125 -10.42 -1.77 -3.89
N LEU A 126 -10.98 -0.80 -3.15
CA LEU A 126 -12.12 -0.94 -2.25
C LEU A 126 -13.12 0.18 -2.59
N PRO A 127 -13.95 0.02 -3.64
CA PRO A 127 -14.84 1.07 -4.13
C PRO A 127 -15.77 1.67 -3.08
N GLU A 128 -16.18 0.89 -2.08
CA GLU A 128 -16.99 1.29 -0.92
C GLU A 128 -16.29 2.28 0.02
N LEU A 129 -14.96 2.43 -0.12
CA LEU A 129 -14.12 3.41 0.57
C LEU A 129 -13.75 4.63 -0.29
N LYS A 130 -14.27 4.72 -1.52
CA LYS A 130 -13.99 5.86 -2.41
C LYS A 130 -14.41 7.17 -1.76
N GLY A 131 -13.45 8.09 -1.62
CA GLY A 131 -13.66 9.41 -1.01
C GLY A 131 -13.72 9.42 0.52
N LYS A 132 -13.54 8.28 1.19
CA LYS A 132 -13.59 8.19 2.66
C LYS A 132 -12.21 8.32 3.33
N LEU A 133 -11.13 8.08 2.59
CA LEU A 133 -9.76 8.13 3.10
C LEU A 133 -8.92 9.15 2.34
N ASP A 134 -8.12 9.91 3.08
CA ASP A 134 -7.06 10.76 2.53
C ASP A 134 -5.80 10.67 3.41
N GLY A 135 -4.69 11.27 3.00
CA GLY A 135 -3.45 11.16 3.77
C GLY A 135 -2.25 11.87 3.18
N TYR A 136 -1.14 11.77 3.91
CA TYR A 136 0.17 12.29 3.49
C TYR A 136 1.29 11.33 3.90
N ALA A 137 2.50 11.63 3.44
CA ALA A 137 3.70 10.90 3.79
C ALA A 137 4.71 11.80 4.52
N LEU A 138 5.47 11.20 5.41
CA LEU A 138 6.67 11.78 6.03
C LEU A 138 7.85 10.92 5.59
N ARG A 139 8.71 11.44 4.71
CA ARG A 139 9.96 10.76 4.37
C ARG A 139 10.96 10.97 5.49
N VAL A 140 11.55 9.89 5.99
CA VAL A 140 12.47 9.93 7.13
C VAL A 140 13.85 9.36 6.76
N PRO A 141 14.92 9.66 7.53
CA PRO A 141 16.29 9.21 7.27
C PRO A 141 16.55 7.70 7.48
N VAL A 142 15.67 6.82 6.99
CA VAL A 142 15.88 5.38 6.97
C VAL A 142 15.89 4.90 5.50
N PRO A 143 16.82 3.99 5.13
CA PRO A 143 16.97 3.57 3.74
C PRO A 143 15.88 2.60 3.28
N THR A 144 15.33 1.81 4.19
CA THR A 144 14.21 0.89 3.95
C THR A 144 13.47 0.62 5.25
N GLY A 145 12.28 0.04 5.14
CA GLY A 145 11.35 -0.21 6.25
C GLY A 145 10.48 1.01 6.51
N SER A 146 9.21 0.89 6.17
CA SER A 146 8.21 1.95 6.29
C SER A 146 7.03 1.49 7.14
N ILE A 147 6.24 2.44 7.65
CA ILE A 147 5.04 2.14 8.43
C ILE A 147 3.87 3.02 7.95
N THR A 148 2.69 2.42 7.89
CA THR A 148 1.42 3.10 7.62
C THR A 148 0.65 3.23 8.92
N ASP A 149 0.36 4.46 9.33
CA ASP A 149 -0.55 4.82 10.42
C ASP A 149 -1.91 5.14 9.81
N LEU A 150 -2.96 4.43 10.22
CA LEU A 150 -4.33 4.62 9.75
C LEU A 150 -5.22 4.95 10.95
N THR A 151 -5.83 6.14 10.92
CA THR A 151 -6.81 6.58 11.92
C THR A 151 -8.17 6.74 11.23
N VAL A 152 -9.17 5.98 11.68
CA VAL A 152 -10.51 5.93 11.09
C VAL A 152 -11.59 6.10 12.14
N GLU A 153 -12.70 6.69 11.71
CA GLU A 153 -14.00 6.58 12.38
C GLU A 153 -14.72 5.35 11.80
N VAL A 154 -15.16 4.45 12.67
CA VAL A 154 -15.94 3.26 12.33
C VAL A 154 -17.41 3.42 12.75
N SER A 155 -18.31 2.60 12.18
CA SER A 155 -19.76 2.78 12.32
C SER A 155 -20.32 2.34 13.68
N LYS A 156 -19.54 1.59 14.46
CA LYS A 156 -19.88 1.12 15.80
C LYS A 156 -18.69 1.25 16.75
N GLU A 157 -18.97 1.42 18.03
CA GLU A 157 -17.92 1.35 19.06
C GLU A 157 -17.23 -0.02 19.04
N THR A 158 -15.95 -0.02 19.39
CA THR A 158 -15.15 -1.25 19.46
C THR A 158 -14.03 -1.10 20.48
N SER A 159 -13.15 -2.10 20.58
CA SER A 159 -11.99 -2.12 21.45
C SER A 159 -10.74 -2.55 20.68
N ALA A 160 -9.56 -2.24 21.23
CA ALA A 160 -8.30 -2.68 20.65
C ALA A 160 -8.21 -4.22 20.55
N ALA A 161 -8.79 -4.94 21.52
CA ALA A 161 -8.83 -6.39 21.53
C ALA A 161 -9.65 -6.97 20.34
N GLU A 162 -10.82 -6.39 20.05
CA GLU A 162 -11.65 -6.82 18.91
C GLU A 162 -10.98 -6.51 17.58
N VAL A 163 -10.38 -5.32 17.44
CA VAL A 163 -9.64 -4.93 16.23
C VAL A 163 -8.45 -5.87 15.99
N ASN A 164 -7.66 -6.14 17.04
CA ASN A 164 -6.53 -7.04 16.97
C ASN A 164 -6.94 -8.48 16.63
N ALA A 165 -8.03 -8.98 17.23
CA ALA A 165 -8.56 -10.31 16.94
C ALA A 165 -9.00 -10.43 15.47
N ALA A 166 -9.68 -9.43 14.92
CA ALA A 166 -10.08 -9.41 13.51
C ALA A 166 -8.86 -9.41 12.57
N MET A 167 -7.84 -8.62 12.88
CA MET A 167 -6.58 -8.56 12.11
C MET A 167 -5.83 -9.89 12.14
N LYS A 168 -5.70 -10.50 13.33
CA LYS A 168 -5.05 -11.80 13.50
C LYS A 168 -5.79 -12.89 12.73
N ALA A 169 -7.12 -12.95 12.84
CA ALA A 169 -7.94 -13.91 12.10
C ALA A 169 -7.80 -13.74 10.58
N ALA A 170 -7.73 -12.50 10.08
CA ALA A 170 -7.52 -12.25 8.67
C ALA A 170 -6.12 -12.67 8.20
N ALA A 171 -5.07 -12.38 8.99
CA ALA A 171 -3.69 -12.76 8.72
C ALA A 171 -3.48 -14.29 8.70
N GLU A 172 -4.17 -15.02 9.58
CA GLU A 172 -4.09 -16.49 9.65
C GLU A 172 -5.00 -17.19 8.63
N GLY A 173 -5.98 -16.46 8.08
CA GLY A 173 -6.98 -16.96 7.14
C GLY A 173 -6.87 -16.35 5.75
N ALA A 174 -7.85 -15.52 5.38
CA ALA A 174 -8.06 -15.06 4.00
C ALA A 174 -6.90 -14.20 3.43
N LEU A 175 -6.09 -13.58 4.29
CA LEU A 175 -4.96 -12.74 3.90
C LEU A 175 -3.61 -13.38 4.22
N LYS A 176 -3.57 -14.70 4.46
CA LYS A 176 -2.32 -15.42 4.74
C LYS A 176 -1.29 -15.23 3.62
N GLY A 177 -0.08 -14.82 4.01
CA GLY A 177 1.02 -14.49 3.08
C GLY A 177 0.97 -13.06 2.53
N ILE A 178 -0.11 -12.31 2.78
CA ILE A 178 -0.26 -10.89 2.42
C ILE A 178 -0.19 -10.03 3.69
N LEU A 179 -0.95 -10.39 4.71
CA LEU A 179 -1.00 -9.76 6.03
C LEU A 179 -0.32 -10.68 7.05
N LYS A 180 0.60 -10.12 7.83
CA LYS A 180 1.20 -10.73 9.02
C LYS A 180 0.70 -9.98 10.25
N TYR A 181 0.48 -10.68 11.35
CA TYR A 181 0.13 -10.08 12.64
C TYR A 181 1.30 -10.25 13.61
N THR A 182 1.64 -9.21 14.37
CA THR A 182 2.67 -9.27 15.40
C THR A 182 2.27 -8.50 16.65
N GLU A 183 2.72 -8.98 17.81
CA GLU A 183 2.70 -8.26 19.09
C GLU A 183 4.13 -8.02 19.62
N ASP A 184 5.15 -8.51 18.89
CA ASP A 184 6.55 -8.31 19.23
C ASP A 184 6.92 -6.82 19.09
N PRO A 185 7.76 -6.27 19.98
CA PRO A 185 8.16 -4.86 19.97
C PRO A 185 9.21 -4.59 18.88
N ILE A 186 8.80 -4.74 17.62
CA ILE A 186 9.66 -4.60 16.43
C ILE A 186 9.91 -3.14 16.03
N VAL A 187 10.99 -2.91 15.30
CA VAL A 187 11.33 -1.62 14.67
C VAL A 187 11.58 -1.78 13.16
N SER A 188 11.84 -0.68 12.46
CA SER A 188 11.92 -0.67 10.98
C SER A 188 12.96 -1.61 10.39
N THR A 189 14.04 -1.93 11.11
CA THR A 189 15.08 -2.86 10.64
C THR A 189 14.65 -4.31 10.71
N ASP A 190 13.73 -4.67 11.60
CA ASP A 190 13.32 -6.07 11.83
C ASP A 190 12.40 -6.60 10.72
N ILE A 191 11.82 -5.70 9.94
CA ILE A 191 10.93 -6.03 8.83
C ILE A 191 11.63 -6.09 7.47
N VAL A 192 12.93 -5.77 7.42
CA VAL A 192 13.69 -5.77 6.17
C VAL A 192 13.73 -7.18 5.62
N THR A 193 13.45 -7.33 4.33
CA THR A 193 13.26 -8.61 3.62
C THR A 193 12.05 -9.45 4.06
N ASP A 194 11.13 -8.91 4.86
CA ASP A 194 9.85 -9.58 5.09
C ASP A 194 8.96 -9.43 3.83
N ALA A 195 8.47 -10.57 3.33
CA ALA A 195 7.74 -10.64 2.07
C ALA A 195 6.26 -10.25 2.18
N HIS A 196 5.73 -9.99 3.37
CA HIS A 196 4.32 -9.59 3.53
C HIS A 196 4.10 -8.16 3.02
N SER A 197 2.89 -7.89 2.53
CA SER A 197 2.49 -6.53 2.12
C SER A 197 2.27 -5.62 3.32
N CYS A 198 1.83 -6.21 4.44
CA CYS A 198 1.54 -5.52 5.67
C CYS A 198 1.87 -6.43 6.86
N ILE A 199 2.63 -5.91 7.81
CA ILE A 199 2.92 -6.53 9.10
C ILE A 199 2.20 -5.67 10.14
N PHE A 200 0.98 -6.07 10.48
CA PHE A 200 0.12 -5.38 11.42
C PHE A 200 0.70 -5.44 12.83
N ASP A 201 0.84 -4.28 13.45
CA ASP A 201 1.39 -4.14 14.81
C ASP A 201 0.25 -4.02 15.83
N GLY A 202 -0.05 -5.14 16.50
CA GLY A 202 -1.09 -5.22 17.52
C GLY A 202 -0.75 -4.46 18.80
N GLY A 203 0.53 -4.17 19.05
CA GLY A 203 0.99 -3.50 20.27
C GLY A 203 0.65 -2.01 20.32
N ILE A 204 0.44 -1.38 19.15
CA ILE A 204 0.17 0.05 19.04
C ILE A 204 -1.25 0.40 18.57
N THR A 205 -2.16 -0.57 18.48
CA THR A 205 -3.59 -0.31 18.26
C THR A 205 -4.16 0.57 19.37
N LYS A 206 -4.82 1.66 19.00
CA LYS A 206 -5.53 2.57 19.92
C LYS A 206 -6.99 2.70 19.51
N VAL A 207 -7.88 2.70 20.49
CA VAL A 207 -9.32 2.89 20.26
C VAL A 207 -9.87 3.87 21.29
N ILE A 208 -10.67 4.83 20.82
CA ILE A 208 -11.43 5.79 21.63
C ILE A 208 -12.86 5.80 21.09
N GLY A 209 -13.78 5.11 21.76
CA GLY A 209 -15.16 4.92 21.28
C GLY A 209 -15.19 4.24 19.91
N ASN A 210 -15.66 4.96 18.89
CA ASN A 210 -15.66 4.49 17.49
C ASN A 210 -14.49 5.05 16.65
N GLN A 211 -13.50 5.71 17.27
CA GLN A 211 -12.26 6.09 16.60
C GLN A 211 -11.20 5.02 16.81
N VAL A 212 -10.70 4.45 15.72
CA VAL A 212 -9.71 3.37 15.70
C VAL A 212 -8.44 3.87 15.02
N LYS A 213 -7.30 3.66 15.66
CA LYS A 213 -5.98 3.93 15.12
C LYS A 213 -5.16 2.65 15.11
N VAL A 214 -4.68 2.27 13.95
CA VAL A 214 -3.87 1.07 13.71
C VAL A 214 -2.62 1.39 12.91
N ALA A 215 -1.65 0.47 12.94
CA ALA A 215 -0.45 0.60 12.15
C ALA A 215 -0.02 -0.72 11.50
N GLY A 216 0.59 -0.61 10.33
CA GLY A 216 1.16 -1.73 9.59
C GLY A 216 2.53 -1.37 9.05
N TRP A 217 3.53 -2.18 9.39
CA TRP A 217 4.87 -2.09 8.82
C TRP A 217 4.91 -2.74 7.44
N TYR A 218 5.82 -2.28 6.59
CA TYR A 218 6.07 -2.88 5.29
C TYR A 218 7.47 -2.53 4.81
N ASP A 219 8.20 -3.54 4.32
CA ASP A 219 9.37 -3.29 3.50
C ASP A 219 8.88 -2.79 2.14
N ASN A 220 9.07 -1.49 1.91
CA ASN A 220 8.58 -0.81 0.70
C ASN A 220 9.25 -1.31 -0.59
N GLU A 221 10.36 -2.05 -0.49
CA GLU A 221 11.05 -2.66 -1.63
C GLU A 221 10.68 -4.14 -1.73
N TRP A 222 10.89 -4.90 -0.66
CA TRP A 222 10.81 -6.35 -0.69
C TRP A 222 9.39 -6.89 -0.77
N GLY A 223 8.50 -6.48 0.14
CA GLY A 223 7.11 -6.92 0.15
C GLY A 223 6.39 -6.56 -1.15
N TYR A 224 6.62 -5.34 -1.65
CA TYR A 224 6.05 -4.88 -2.92
C TYR A 224 6.58 -5.69 -4.13
N SER A 225 7.87 -5.99 -4.17
CA SER A 225 8.47 -6.77 -5.27
C SER A 225 7.94 -8.20 -5.29
N ASN A 226 7.76 -8.82 -4.12
CA ASN A 226 7.11 -10.13 -4.02
C ASN A 226 5.67 -10.07 -4.54
N ARG A 227 4.88 -9.04 -4.17
CA ARG A 227 3.52 -8.84 -4.73
C ARG A 227 3.51 -8.66 -6.23
N LEU A 228 4.51 -8.01 -6.81
CA LEU A 228 4.62 -7.87 -8.24
C LEU A 228 4.82 -9.23 -8.92
N VAL A 229 5.68 -10.09 -8.37
CA VAL A 229 5.88 -11.47 -8.85
C VAL A 229 4.62 -12.30 -8.70
N ASP A 230 3.95 -12.21 -7.54
CA ASP A 230 2.69 -12.91 -7.29
C ASP A 230 1.61 -12.48 -8.29
N LEU A 231 1.50 -11.18 -8.58
CA LEU A 231 0.52 -10.65 -9.53
C LEU A 231 0.81 -11.10 -10.96
N MET A 232 2.08 -11.07 -11.39
CA MET A 232 2.48 -11.60 -12.69
C MET A 232 2.16 -13.10 -12.80
N THR A 233 2.38 -13.86 -11.73
CA THR A 233 2.04 -15.29 -11.67
C THR A 233 0.53 -15.51 -11.72
N PHE A 234 -0.25 -14.71 -11.00
CA PHE A 234 -1.71 -14.74 -11.01
C PHE A 234 -2.28 -14.48 -12.41
N ILE A 235 -1.81 -13.42 -13.08
CA ILE A 235 -2.19 -13.07 -14.46
C ILE A 235 -1.75 -14.16 -15.45
N GLY A 236 -0.52 -14.68 -15.30
CA GLY A 236 0.07 -15.66 -16.20
C GLY A 236 -0.69 -16.98 -16.28
N LYS A 237 -1.47 -17.34 -15.25
CA LYS A 237 -2.37 -18.52 -15.26
C LYS A 237 -3.47 -18.46 -16.33
N SER A 238 -3.74 -17.27 -16.87
CA SER A 238 -4.79 -17.03 -17.87
C SER A 238 -4.26 -16.81 -19.30
N LEU A 239 -2.95 -17.03 -19.55
CA LEU A 239 -2.26 -16.72 -20.81
C LEU A 239 -1.93 -17.91 -21.73
#